data_AF-A0AAV9EYT9-F1
#
_entry.id   AF-A0AAV9EYT9-F1
#
_cell.length_a   1.000
_cell.length_b   1.000
_cell.length_c   1.000
_cell.angle_alpha   90.00
_cell.angle_beta   90.00
_cell.angle_gamma   90.00
#
_symmetry.space_group_name_H-M   'P 1'
#
loop_
_entity.id
_entity.type
_entity.pdbx_description
1 polymer ?
#
loop_
_entity_poly.entity_id
_entity_poly.type
_entity_poly.pdbx_seq_one_letter_code
_entity_poly.pdbx_strand_id
1 'polypeptide(L)'
;MSFNGVDLSRLRTKKGHTAQCACLVDAKGNRTMRPCLSSAVRLQASELRTEDFKGAKVTRVPAVGEEHATDATGASDLFASGFIYGLVNGLSLVECYKVGTCSGGSVIRSLGGEIRPENWQWMYKQM
;
A
#
# COMPACT_ATOMS: atom_id res chain seq x y z
N MET A 1 -14.87 22.83 -1.76
CA MET A 1 -13.42 22.57 -1.65
C MET A 1 -12.74 23.22 -2.84
N SER A 2 -11.87 24.22 -2.63
CA SER A 2 -11.02 24.72 -3.71
C SER A 2 -9.83 23.76 -3.86
N PHE A 3 -9.66 23.21 -5.06
CA PHE A 3 -8.55 22.30 -5.33
C PHE A 3 -7.34 23.10 -5.79
N ASN A 4 -6.19 22.91 -5.14
CA ASN A 4 -4.93 23.62 -5.39
C ASN A 4 -4.27 23.17 -6.71
N GLY A 5 -4.88 23.46 -7.86
CA GLY A 5 -4.29 23.16 -9.18
C GLY A 5 -4.14 21.67 -9.51
N VAL A 6 -4.74 20.77 -8.72
CA VAL A 6 -4.76 19.33 -9.02
C VAL A 6 -5.82 19.07 -10.07
N ASP A 7 -5.42 18.52 -11.22
CA ASP A 7 -6.36 18.06 -12.24
C ASP A 7 -7.10 16.81 -11.73
N LEU A 8 -8.40 16.99 -11.45
CA LEU A 8 -9.30 15.94 -11.00
C LEU A 8 -10.19 15.40 -12.10
N SER A 9 -9.99 15.79 -13.37
CA SER A 9 -10.81 15.33 -14.51
C SER A 9 -10.83 13.81 -14.66
N ARG A 10 -9.82 13.14 -14.13
CA ARG A 10 -9.66 11.68 -14.14
C ARG A 10 -10.01 11.02 -12.79
N LEU A 11 -10.35 11.80 -11.77
CA LEU A 11 -10.72 11.27 -10.46
C LEU A 11 -12.09 10.59 -10.55
N ARG A 12 -12.14 9.31 -10.19
CA ARG A 12 -13.39 8.53 -10.18
C ARG A 12 -13.97 8.52 -8.78
N THR A 13 -15.18 9.05 -8.64
CA THR A 13 -15.94 9.01 -7.38
C THR A 13 -16.92 7.84 -7.40
N LYS A 14 -16.98 7.09 -6.31
CA LYS A 14 -17.93 5.98 -6.15
C LYS A 14 -18.66 6.14 -4.82
N LYS A 15 -19.97 5.88 -4.83
CA LYS A 15 -20.80 5.95 -3.62
C LYS A 15 -20.51 4.74 -2.72
N GLY A 16 -20.34 4.99 -1.43
CA GLY A 16 -20.16 3.97 -0.40
C GLY A 16 -19.09 4.37 0.61
N HIS A 17 -18.84 3.50 1.59
CA HIS A 17 -17.84 3.76 2.63
C HIS A 17 -16.42 3.55 2.09
N THR A 18 -15.49 4.43 2.42
CA THR A 18 -14.09 4.33 1.98
C THR A 18 -13.29 3.37 2.86
N ALA A 19 -13.62 3.28 4.14
CA ALA A 19 -13.11 2.30 5.09
C ALA A 19 -13.95 2.33 6.37
N GLN A 20 -13.82 1.29 7.18
CA GLN A 20 -14.10 1.35 8.61
C GLN A 20 -12.78 1.16 9.37
N CYS A 21 -12.70 1.63 10.61
CA CYS A 21 -11.53 1.36 11.45
C CYS A 21 -11.94 1.18 12.91
N ALA A 22 -11.24 0.29 13.60
CA ALA A 22 -11.26 0.25 15.06
C ALA A 22 -10.05 1.03 15.57
N CYS A 23 -10.31 2.11 16.31
CA CYS A 23 -9.26 2.89 16.97
C CYS A 23 -9.18 2.47 18.43
N LEU A 24 -8.01 1.99 18.85
CA LEU A 24 -7.73 1.65 20.24
C LEU A 24 -6.85 2.74 20.83
N VAL A 25 -7.30 3.36 21.92
CA VAL A 25 -6.57 4.40 22.65
C VAL A 25 -6.46 3.99 24.11
N ASP A 26 -5.25 3.99 24.66
CA ASP A 26 -5.04 3.71 26.07
C ASP A 26 -5.11 4.97 26.94
N ALA A 27 -5.07 4.80 28.27
CA ALA A 27 -5.13 5.92 29.21
C ALA A 27 -3.93 6.88 29.15
N LYS A 28 -2.83 6.47 28.49
CA LYS A 28 -1.63 7.29 28.29
C LYS A 28 -1.66 8.04 26.95
N GLY A 29 -2.72 7.86 26.14
CA GLY A 29 -2.87 8.46 24.83
C GLY A 29 -2.12 7.74 23.71
N ASN A 30 -1.57 6.54 23.98
CA ASN A 30 -1.07 5.69 22.91
C ASN A 30 -2.25 5.23 22.06
N ARG A 31 -2.05 5.17 20.75
CA ARG A 31 -3.12 4.84 19.81
C ARG A 31 -2.65 3.90 18.73
N THR A 32 -3.52 2.98 18.36
CA THR A 32 -3.39 2.18 17.14
C THR A 32 -4.73 2.16 16.42
N MET A 33 -4.69 2.04 15.10
CA MET A 33 -5.87 1.89 14.27
C MET A 33 -5.78 0.57 13.53
N ARG A 34 -6.90 -0.14 13.45
CA ARG A 34 -7.04 -1.33 12.62
C ARG A 34 -8.02 -1.03 11.49
N PRO A 35 -7.51 -0.75 10.27
CA PRO A 35 -8.35 -0.56 9.10
C PRO A 35 -9.11 -1.85 8.76
N CYS A 36 -10.41 -1.73 8.57
CA CYS A 36 -11.26 -2.78 8.03
C CYS A 36 -11.66 -2.38 6.61
N LEU A 37 -11.00 -3.00 5.63
CA LEU A 37 -11.22 -2.75 4.20
C LEU A 37 -12.28 -3.69 3.60
N SER A 38 -13.00 -4.47 4.42
CA SER A 38 -14.08 -5.35 3.93
C SER A 38 -15.28 -4.55 3.42
N SER A 39 -15.58 -3.42 4.07
CA SER A 39 -16.65 -2.48 3.69
C SER A 39 -16.18 -1.33 2.80
N ALA A 40 -14.87 -1.27 2.51
CA ALA A 40 -14.31 -0.27 1.62
C ALA A 40 -14.83 -0.50 0.19
N VAL A 41 -15.29 0.57 -0.44
CA VAL A 41 -15.56 0.60 -1.87
C VAL A 41 -14.27 0.26 -2.62
N ARG A 42 -14.25 -0.92 -3.26
CA ARG A 42 -13.10 -1.39 -4.05
C ARG A 42 -13.25 -0.99 -5.51
N LEU A 43 -12.11 -0.70 -6.12
CA LEU A 43 -11.96 -0.60 -7.56
C LEU A 43 -12.04 -2.02 -8.15
N GLN A 44 -12.97 -2.24 -9.07
CA GLN A 44 -13.16 -3.49 -9.79
C GLN A 44 -12.44 -3.44 -11.13
N ALA A 45 -11.99 -4.60 -11.62
CA ALA A 45 -11.32 -4.68 -12.92
C ALA A 45 -12.20 -4.14 -14.06
N SER A 46 -13.52 -4.39 -14.01
CA SER A 46 -14.49 -3.87 -14.98
C SER A 46 -14.66 -2.35 -14.95
N GLU A 47 -14.21 -1.69 -13.89
CA GLU A 47 -14.26 -0.23 -13.79
C GLU A 47 -13.06 0.42 -14.47
N LEU A 48 -11.97 -0.30 -14.71
CA LEU A 48 -10.78 0.22 -15.38
C LEU A 48 -11.04 0.43 -16.87
N ARG A 49 -10.75 1.63 -17.38
CA ARG A 49 -10.85 1.98 -18.81
C ARG A 49 -9.45 2.19 -19.38
N THR A 50 -9.27 1.94 -20.67
CA THR A 50 -8.02 2.21 -21.39
C THR A 50 -7.56 3.67 -21.21
N GLU A 51 -8.50 4.61 -21.16
CA GLU A 51 -8.22 6.04 -20.98
C GLU A 51 -7.61 6.37 -19.61
N ASP A 52 -7.83 5.56 -18.57
CA ASP A 52 -7.21 5.77 -17.26
C ASP A 52 -5.70 5.52 -17.29
N PHE A 53 -5.22 4.77 -18.29
CA PHE A 53 -3.80 4.43 -18.44
C PHE A 53 -3.10 5.27 -19.52
N LYS A 54 -3.82 6.20 -20.18
CA LYS A 54 -3.21 7.07 -21.20
C LYS A 54 -2.08 7.90 -20.59
N GLY A 55 -0.89 7.79 -21.19
CA GLY A 55 0.34 8.45 -20.73
C GLY A 55 1.04 7.77 -19.55
N ALA A 56 0.49 6.67 -19.02
CA ALA A 56 1.08 5.91 -17.94
C ALA A 56 1.86 4.70 -18.48
N LYS A 57 3.03 4.43 -17.90
CA LYS A 57 3.73 3.16 -18.08
C LYS A 57 3.12 2.14 -17.13
N VAL A 58 2.45 1.12 -17.67
CA VAL A 58 1.85 0.05 -16.86
C VAL A 58 2.89 -1.06 -16.69
N THR A 59 3.17 -1.45 -15.45
CA THR A 59 4.07 -2.56 -15.11
C THR A 59 3.36 -3.44 -14.09
N ARG A 60 3.29 -4.74 -14.38
CA ARG A 60 2.75 -5.73 -13.45
C ARG A 60 3.88 -6.27 -12.60
N VAL A 61 3.79 -6.10 -11.28
CA VAL A 61 4.68 -6.73 -10.31
C VAL A 61 3.83 -7.66 -9.44
N PRO A 62 4.12 -8.97 -9.41
CA PRO A 62 3.39 -9.90 -8.57
C PRO A 62 3.65 -9.60 -7.09
N ALA A 63 2.72 -10.03 -6.23
CA ALA A 63 2.96 -10.06 -4.79
C ALA A 63 4.19 -10.94 -4.49
N VAL A 64 4.92 -10.57 -3.45
CA VAL A 64 6.16 -11.25 -3.04
C VAL A 64 5.87 -12.23 -1.90
N GLY A 65 6.33 -13.47 -2.06
CA GLY A 65 6.25 -14.56 -1.08
C GLY A 65 4.84 -15.13 -0.81
N GLU A 66 4.74 -15.93 0.26
CA GLU A 66 3.54 -16.72 0.60
C GLU A 66 2.38 -15.91 1.20
N GLU A 67 1.16 -16.43 1.03
CA GLU A 67 -0.13 -15.87 1.48
C GLU A 67 -0.31 -15.89 3.01
N HIS A 68 0.48 -15.12 3.74
CA HIS A 68 0.27 -14.91 5.18
C HIS A 68 0.17 -13.42 5.53
N ALA A 69 -1.04 -12.87 5.38
CA ALA A 69 -1.36 -11.49 5.75
C ALA A 69 -2.19 -11.46 7.03
N THR A 70 -1.72 -10.72 8.04
CA THR A 70 -2.37 -10.54 9.35
C THR A 70 -3.05 -9.18 9.48
N ASP A 71 -2.40 -8.11 9.02
CA ASP A 71 -2.86 -6.72 9.13
C ASP A 71 -2.32 -5.93 7.94
N ALA A 72 -3.10 -5.05 7.31
CA ALA A 72 -2.63 -4.24 6.17
C ALA A 72 -2.06 -2.87 6.59
N THR A 73 -2.05 -2.57 7.90
CA THR A 73 -1.57 -1.31 8.44
C THR A 73 -0.11 -1.06 8.05
N GLY A 74 0.19 0.12 7.50
CA GLY A 74 1.54 0.51 7.08
C GLY A 74 2.00 -0.06 5.73
N ALA A 75 1.25 -0.97 5.10
CA ALA A 75 1.68 -1.62 3.85
C ALA A 75 2.03 -0.62 2.72
N SER A 76 1.22 0.44 2.57
CA SER A 76 1.45 1.49 1.58
C SER A 76 2.66 2.36 1.89
N ASP A 77 2.87 2.69 3.16
CA ASP A 77 3.98 3.53 3.60
C ASP A 77 5.30 2.79 3.40
N LEU A 78 5.32 1.51 3.75
CA LEU A 78 6.49 0.65 3.54
C LEU A 78 6.72 0.36 2.06
N PHE A 79 5.66 0.24 1.24
CA PHE A 79 5.80 0.18 -0.21
C PHE A 79 6.47 1.44 -0.76
N ALA A 80 5.98 2.63 -0.37
CA ALA A 80 6.56 3.90 -0.80
C ALA A 80 8.02 4.02 -0.36
N SER A 81 8.32 3.63 0.88
CA SER A 81 9.69 3.60 1.42
C SER A 81 10.60 2.70 0.59
N GLY A 82 10.20 1.46 0.30
CA GLY A 82 10.99 0.53 -0.50
C GLY A 82 11.17 1.00 -1.95
N PHE A 83 10.13 1.61 -2.54
CA PHE A 83 10.21 2.18 -3.88
C PHE A 83 11.19 3.36 -3.94
N ILE A 84 11.12 4.29 -2.97
CA ILE A 84 12.03 5.43 -2.86
C ILE A 84 13.46 4.96 -2.63
N TYR A 85 13.67 3.93 -1.80
CA TYR A 85 14.98 3.31 -1.63
C TYR A 85 15.55 2.84 -2.97
N GLY A 86 14.76 2.15 -3.78
CA GLY A 86 15.21 1.69 -5.10
C GLY A 86 15.60 2.85 -6.02
N LEU A 87 14.83 3.94 -6.02
CA LEU A 87 15.14 5.13 -6.80
C LEU A 87 16.45 5.78 -6.38
N VAL A 88 16.66 5.96 -5.08
CA VAL A 88 17.89 6.57 -4.52
C VAL A 88 19.13 5.74 -4.84
N ASN A 89 18.98 4.41 -4.97
CA ASN A 89 20.06 3.50 -5.33
C ASN A 89 20.22 3.28 -6.85
N GLY A 90 19.49 4.02 -7.69
CA GLY A 90 19.61 3.93 -9.15
C GLY A 90 19.09 2.61 -9.73
N LEU A 91 18.20 1.91 -9.02
CA LEU A 91 17.58 0.68 -9.51
C LEU A 91 16.66 0.97 -10.69
N SER A 92 16.42 -0.05 -11.53
CA SER A 92 15.41 0.06 -12.58
C SER A 92 14.01 0.26 -11.98
N LEU A 93 13.09 0.84 -12.74
CA LEU A 93 11.71 1.07 -12.26
C LEU A 93 11.03 -0.24 -11.81
N VAL A 94 11.29 -1.35 -12.49
CA VAL A 94 10.76 -2.67 -12.13
C VAL A 94 11.33 -3.14 -10.79
N GLU A 95 12.62 -2.92 -10.54
CA GLU A 95 13.26 -3.25 -9.26
C GLU A 95 12.76 -2.35 -8.13
N CYS A 96 12.55 -1.06 -8.38
CA CYS A 96 11.92 -0.16 -7.40
C CYS A 96 10.55 -0.70 -6.96
N TYR A 97 9.72 -1.15 -7.92
CA TYR A 97 8.45 -1.78 -7.59
C TYR A 97 8.62 -3.10 -6.82
N LYS A 98 9.59 -3.94 -7.19
CA LYS A 98 9.87 -5.19 -6.45
C LYS A 98 10.26 -4.93 -5.00
N VAL A 99 11.16 -3.98 -4.75
CA VAL A 99 11.57 -3.60 -3.40
C VAL A 99 10.39 -3.01 -2.63
N GLY A 100 9.62 -2.11 -3.24
CA GLY A 100 8.40 -1.58 -2.62
C GLY A 100 7.40 -2.68 -2.25
N THR A 101 7.08 -3.59 -3.18
CA THR A 101 6.17 -4.71 -2.91
C THR A 101 6.71 -5.64 -1.82
N CYS A 102 8.02 -5.88 -1.78
CA CYS A 102 8.66 -6.67 -0.74
C CYS A 102 8.56 -5.99 0.64
N SER A 103 8.87 -4.69 0.73
CA SER A 103 8.78 -3.92 1.96
C SER A 103 7.34 -3.87 2.50
N GLY A 104 6.37 -3.57 1.64
CA GLY A 104 4.95 -3.61 2.00
C GLY A 104 4.47 -5.02 2.37
N GLY A 105 4.92 -6.05 1.66
CA GLY A 105 4.63 -7.45 1.98
C GLY A 105 5.23 -7.91 3.31
N SER A 106 6.31 -7.27 3.77
CA SER A 106 6.94 -7.63 5.05
C SER A 106 6.09 -7.20 6.24
N VAL A 107 5.56 -5.96 6.23
CA VAL A 107 4.83 -5.41 7.39
C VAL A 107 3.48 -6.08 7.58
N ILE A 108 2.83 -6.54 6.50
CA ILE A 108 1.49 -7.12 6.60
C ILE A 108 1.44 -8.44 7.38
N ARG A 109 2.60 -9.03 7.68
CA ARG A 109 2.77 -10.32 8.37
C ARG A 109 2.68 -10.19 9.89
N SER A 110 2.43 -8.99 10.41
CA SER A 110 2.37 -8.71 11.84
C SER A 110 1.29 -7.67 12.13
N LEU A 111 0.87 -7.57 13.40
CA LEU A 111 -0.12 -6.59 13.81
C LEU A 111 0.51 -5.18 13.89
N GLY A 112 -0.15 -4.18 13.31
CA GLY A 112 0.32 -2.80 13.25
C GLY A 112 1.27 -2.52 12.08
N GLY A 113 1.74 -1.27 11.98
CA GLY A 113 2.65 -0.81 10.93
C GLY A 113 4.14 -0.86 11.28
N GLU A 114 4.50 -1.54 12.37
CA GLU A 114 5.89 -1.61 12.86
C GLU A 114 6.61 -2.81 12.26
N ILE A 115 7.84 -2.59 11.77
CA ILE A 115 8.72 -3.64 11.27
C ILE A 115 9.42 -4.32 12.45
N ARG A 116 9.08 -5.59 12.68
CA ARG A 116 9.71 -6.45 13.68
C ARG A 116 10.90 -7.21 13.06
N PRO A 117 11.81 -7.79 13.87
CA PRO A 117 12.94 -8.57 13.37
C PRO A 117 12.53 -9.69 12.41
N GLU A 118 11.37 -10.32 12.63
CA GLU A 118 10.86 -11.40 11.79
C GLU A 118 10.45 -10.90 10.40
N ASN A 119 9.88 -9.69 10.31
CA ASN A 119 9.54 -9.06 9.03
C ASN A 119 10.82 -8.80 8.22
N TRP A 120 11.88 -8.33 8.89
CA TRP A 120 13.18 -8.06 8.27
C TRP A 120 13.86 -9.34 7.76
N GLN A 121 13.87 -10.39 8.58
CA GLN A 121 14.40 -11.71 8.18
C GLN A 121 13.63 -12.29 6.99
N TRP A 122 12.30 -12.11 6.96
CA TRP A 122 11.52 -12.54 5.81
C TRP A 122 11.87 -11.72 4.57
N MET A 123 11.92 -10.39 4.68
CA MET A 123 12.19 -9.49 3.56
C MET A 123 13.52 -9.83 2.88
N TYR A 124 14.59 -10.11 3.65
CA TYR A 124 15.88 -10.55 3.11
C TYR A 124 15.84 -11.87 2.33
N LYS A 125 14.90 -12.78 2.64
CA LYS A 125 14.77 -14.04 1.89
C LYS A 125 14.09 -13.85 0.53
N GLN A 126 13.46 -12.69 0.30
CA GLN A 126 12.69 -12.41 -0.91
C GLN A 126 13.43 -11.52 -1.92
N MET A 127 14.52 -10.88 -1.50
CA MET A 127 15.38 -10.03 -2.32
C MET A 127 16.63 -10.81 -2.72
#